data_AF-A0AAV3GY55-F1
#
_entry.id   AF-A0AAV3GY55-F1
#
_cell.length_a   1.000
_cell.length_b   1.000
_cell.length_c   1.000
_cell.angle_alpha   90.00
_cell.angle_beta   90.00
_cell.angle_gamma   90.00
#
_symmetry.space_group_name_H-M   'P 1'
#
loop_
_entity.id
_entity.type
_entity.pdbx_description
1 polymer ?
#
loop_
_entity_poly.entity_id
_entity_poly.type
_entity_poly.pdbx_seq_one_letter_code
_entity_poly.pdbx_strand_id
1 'polypeptide(L)'
;AMCVATHIATHAITYSEKEIFMEVKIRDIDEKTIQRIDRRCIELSERTGTKWSRNRYLKVLIENDFDHELMDHRKDQFDRLLEKFVDIQTYNTKILEEYIATNNQLIALLIE
;
A
#
# COMPACT_ATOMS: atom_id res chain seq x y z
N ALA A 1 -32.61 -12.12 36.46
CA ALA A 1 -31.31 -12.27 35.75
C ALA A 1 -31.10 -11.24 34.63
N MET A 2 -31.74 -10.06 34.65
CA MET A 2 -31.63 -9.05 33.57
C MET A 2 -30.61 -7.92 33.84
N CYS A 3 -29.84 -7.96 34.93
CA CYS A 3 -28.98 -6.83 35.31
C CYS A 3 -27.54 -6.92 34.75
N VAL A 4 -27.07 -8.12 34.40
CA VAL A 4 -25.66 -8.33 33.99
C VAL A 4 -25.42 -7.98 32.52
N ALA A 5 -26.40 -8.23 31.64
CA ALA A 5 -26.27 -7.94 30.21
C ALA A 5 -26.21 -6.42 29.91
N THR A 6 -26.95 -5.62 30.67
CA THR A 6 -26.96 -4.15 30.48
C THR A 6 -25.65 -3.52 30.93
N HIS A 7 -25.03 -4.03 32.00
CA HIS A 7 -23.74 -3.50 32.47
C HIS A 7 -22.61 -3.77 31.48
N ILE A 8 -22.59 -4.94 30.82
CA ILE A 8 -21.58 -5.28 29.82
C ILE A 8 -21.77 -4.42 28.55
N ALA A 9 -23.01 -4.17 28.13
CA ALA A 9 -23.29 -3.31 26.99
C ALA A 9 -22.87 -1.85 27.24
N THR A 10 -23.10 -1.31 28.45
CA THR A 10 -22.67 0.07 28.78
C THR A 10 -21.15 0.21 28.86
N HIS A 11 -20.43 -0.83 29.30
CA HIS A 11 -18.95 -0.84 29.30
C HIS A 11 -18.35 -1.08 27.90
N ALA A 12 -19.05 -1.79 27.01
CA ALA A 12 -18.59 -2.01 25.63
C ALA A 12 -18.76 -0.76 24.75
N ILE A 13 -19.77 0.10 25.02
CA ILE A 13 -20.04 1.31 24.24
C ILE A 13 -19.21 2.53 24.73
N THR A 14 -18.56 2.42 25.89
CA THR A 14 -17.63 3.46 26.39
C THR A 14 -16.18 3.25 25.96
N TYR A 15 -15.90 2.30 25.06
CA TYR A 15 -14.84 2.47 24.07
C TYR A 15 -15.35 3.36 22.93
N SER A 16 -15.81 4.55 23.30
CA SER A 16 -15.68 5.70 22.41
C SER A 16 -14.18 5.79 22.17
N GLU A 17 -13.78 5.50 20.93
CA GLU A 17 -12.49 5.85 20.38
C GLU A 17 -12.25 7.33 20.70
N LYS A 18 -11.64 7.61 21.85
CA LYS A 18 -10.79 8.78 21.98
C LYS A 18 -9.69 8.52 20.97
N GLU A 19 -9.88 8.99 19.75
CA GLU A 19 -8.76 9.31 18.88
C GLU A 19 -7.79 10.09 19.77
N ILE A 20 -6.70 9.43 20.15
CA ILE A 20 -5.59 10.07 20.82
C ILE A 20 -5.02 10.98 19.74
N PHE A 21 -5.48 12.23 19.68
CA PHE A 21 -4.82 13.26 18.92
C PHE A 21 -3.42 13.41 19.52
N MET A 22 -2.46 12.63 19.03
CA MET A 22 -1.07 12.84 19.34
C MET A 22 -0.67 14.15 18.68
N GLU A 23 -0.63 15.20 19.47
CA GLU A 23 -0.04 16.46 19.08
C GLU A 23 1.48 16.27 18.92
N VAL A 24 1.92 16.06 17.67
CA VAL A 24 3.35 16.01 17.35
C VAL A 24 3.91 17.42 17.41
N LYS A 25 4.76 17.68 18.41
CA LYS A 25 5.55 18.90 18.52
C LYS A 25 6.97 18.62 18.05
N ILE A 26 7.29 19.11 16.86
CA ILE A 26 8.65 19.03 16.32
C ILE A 26 9.47 20.16 16.94
N ARG A 27 10.61 19.83 17.55
CA ARG A 27 11.54 20.76 18.21
C ARG A 27 12.94 20.60 17.65
N ASP A 28 13.82 21.55 17.94
CA ASP A 28 15.23 21.53 17.56
C ASP A 28 15.49 21.36 16.04
N ILE A 29 14.64 21.99 15.22
CA ILE A 29 14.84 22.08 13.78
C ILE A 29 15.67 23.32 13.47
N ASP A 30 16.63 23.19 12.55
CA ASP A 30 17.40 24.32 12.07
C ASP A 30 16.53 25.33 11.31
N GLU A 31 16.87 26.61 11.45
CA GLU A 31 16.09 27.68 10.83
C GLU A 31 16.05 27.57 9.29
N LYS A 32 17.11 27.07 8.65
CA LYS A 32 17.16 26.93 7.20
C LYS A 32 16.14 25.90 6.71
N THR A 33 15.95 24.81 7.45
CA THR A 33 14.91 23.82 7.17
C THR A 33 13.52 24.41 7.32
N ILE A 34 13.26 25.21 8.36
CA ILE A 34 11.98 25.91 8.53
C ILE A 34 11.72 26.84 7.33
N GLN A 35 12.70 27.65 6.94
CA GLN A 35 12.59 28.56 5.79
C GLN A 35 12.36 27.81 4.47
N ARG A 36 12.97 26.62 4.31
CA ARG A 36 12.74 25.77 3.14
C ARG A 36 11.30 25.24 3.12
N ILE A 37 10.78 24.79 4.26
CA ILE A 37 9.38 24.36 4.39
C ILE A 37 8.43 25.50 4.02
N ASP A 38 8.69 26.71 4.52
CA ASP A 38 7.88 27.90 4.21
C ASP A 38 7.84 28.21 2.73
N ARG A 39 9.01 28.19 2.09
CA ARG A 39 9.11 28.41 0.64
C ARG A 39 8.28 27.39 -0.13
N ARG A 40 8.35 26.11 0.25
CA ARG A 40 7.55 25.05 -0.37
C ARG A 40 6.05 25.25 -0.15
N CYS A 41 5.62 25.68 1.04
CA CYS A 41 4.22 26.01 1.29
C CYS A 41 3.73 27.15 0.40
N ILE A 42 4.55 28.19 0.18
CA ILE A 42 4.22 29.28 -0.74
C ILE A 42 4.09 28.77 -2.17
N GLU A 43 5.11 28.06 -2.67
CA GLU A 43 5.12 27.49 -4.03
C GLU A 43 3.90 26.57 -4.27
N LEU A 44 3.56 25.71 -3.31
CA LEU A 44 2.38 24.84 -3.40
C LEU A 44 1.07 25.63 -3.37
N SER A 45 1.01 26.72 -2.60
CA SER A 45 -0.17 27.57 -2.55
C SER A 45 -0.43 28.27 -3.87
N GLU A 46 0.62 28.79 -4.48
CA GLU A 46 0.56 29.44 -5.79
C GLU A 46 0.14 28.46 -6.88
N ARG A 47 0.68 27.24 -6.87
CA ARG A 47 0.40 26.23 -7.90
C ARG A 47 -0.98 25.59 -7.77
N THR A 48 -1.43 25.31 -6.55
CA THR A 48 -2.71 24.60 -6.31
C THR A 48 -3.90 25.54 -6.14
N GLY A 49 -3.66 26.85 -5.99
CA GLY A 49 -4.69 27.84 -5.69
C GLY A 49 -5.30 27.70 -4.29
N THR A 50 -4.74 26.84 -3.42
CA THR A 50 -5.22 26.64 -2.05
C THR A 50 -4.14 26.99 -1.05
N LYS A 51 -4.49 27.61 0.08
CA LYS A 51 -3.48 27.96 1.09
C LYS A 51 -2.90 26.70 1.74
N TRP A 52 -1.58 26.56 1.70
CA TRP A 52 -0.83 25.52 2.39
C TRP A 52 -0.23 26.07 3.69
N SER A 53 -0.58 25.44 4.81
CA SER A 53 0.07 25.67 6.10
C SER A 53 1.21 24.68 6.30
N ARG A 54 2.20 25.03 7.14
CA ARG A 54 3.28 24.11 7.53
C ARG A 54 2.74 22.78 8.05
N ASN A 55 1.69 22.83 8.87
CA ASN A 55 1.05 21.63 9.42
C ASN A 55 0.50 20.73 8.30
N ARG A 56 -0.26 21.30 7.35
CA ARG A 56 -0.78 20.54 6.21
C ARG A 56 0.33 19.93 5.37
N TYR A 57 1.38 20.71 5.11
CA TYR A 57 2.54 20.23 4.36
C TYR A 57 3.24 19.05 5.07
N LEU A 58 3.47 19.18 6.38
CA LEU A 58 4.11 18.12 7.17
C LEU A 58 3.23 16.87 7.28
N LYS A 59 1.91 17.00 7.40
CA LYS A 59 0.99 15.85 7.37
C LYS A 59 1.15 15.04 6.09
N VAL A 60 1.12 15.71 4.95
CA VAL A 60 1.28 15.04 3.64
C VAL A 60 2.65 14.37 3.51
N LEU A 61 3.73 15.01 3.99
CA LEU A 61 5.05 14.38 3.97
C LEU A 61 5.10 13.10 4.82
N ILE A 62 4.55 13.16 6.03
CA ILE A 62 4.51 12.02 6.95
C ILE A 62 3.67 10.89 6.35
N GLU A 63 2.47 11.19 5.85
CA GLU A 63 1.59 10.22 5.19
C GLU A 63 2.25 9.59 3.96
N ASN A 64 2.92 10.39 3.13
CA ASN A 64 3.59 9.90 1.93
C ASN A 64 4.81 9.02 2.23
N ASP A 65 5.62 9.36 3.25
CA ASP A 65 6.75 8.53 3.68
C ASP A 65 6.28 7.20 4.28
N PHE A 66 5.19 7.20 5.07
CA PHE A 66 4.61 5.96 5.61
C PHE A 66 4.12 5.02 4.50
N ASP A 67 3.51 5.57 3.45
CA ASP A 67 3.09 4.78 2.31
C ASP A 67 4.29 4.23 1.53
N HIS A 68 5.42 4.96 1.48
CA HIS A 68 6.57 4.57 0.69
C HIS A 68 7.26 3.28 1.19
N GLU A 69 7.55 3.19 2.50
CA GLU A 69 8.18 1.98 3.07
C GLU A 69 7.29 0.74 2.94
N LEU A 70 5.97 0.91 3.04
CA LEU A 70 5.00 -0.18 2.86
C LEU A 70 4.78 -0.55 1.39
N MET A 71 4.92 0.41 0.47
CA MET A 71 4.81 0.20 -0.98
C MET A 71 5.98 -0.60 -1.52
N ASP A 72 7.21 -0.39 -1.04
CA ASP A 72 8.37 -1.18 -1.45
C ASP A 72 8.18 -2.66 -1.11
N HIS A 73 7.74 -2.97 0.12
CA HIS A 73 7.43 -4.34 0.50
C HIS A 73 6.28 -4.95 -0.33
N ARG A 74 5.24 -4.17 -0.68
CA ARG A 74 4.14 -4.65 -1.53
C ARG A 74 4.57 -4.88 -2.97
N LYS A 75 5.46 -4.04 -3.50
CA LYS A 75 6.02 -4.17 -4.84
C LYS A 75 6.86 -5.44 -4.95
N ASP A 76 7.70 -5.73 -3.96
CA ASP A 76 8.50 -6.97 -3.92
C ASP A 76 7.63 -8.23 -3.88
N GLN A 77 6.49 -8.20 -3.16
CA GLN A 77 5.55 -9.33 -3.15
C GLN A 77 4.86 -9.51 -4.49
N PHE A 78 4.47 -8.41 -5.16
CA PHE A 78 3.85 -8.45 -6.47
C PHE A 78 4.82 -8.94 -7.54
N ASP A 79 6.07 -8.47 -7.51
CA ASP A 79 7.12 -8.89 -8.45
C ASP A 79 7.44 -10.39 -8.30
N ARG A 80 7.53 -10.90 -7.06
CA ARG A 80 7.68 -12.34 -6.79
C ARG A 80 6.48 -13.16 -7.26
N LEU A 81 5.26 -12.62 -7.18
CA LEU A 81 4.06 -13.29 -7.69
C LEU A 81 4.04 -13.32 -9.22
N LEU A 82 4.46 -12.23 -9.88
CA LEU A 82 4.60 -12.16 -11.33
C LEU A 82 5.65 -13.15 -11.84
N GLU A 83 6.81 -13.24 -11.18
CA GLU A 83 7.86 -14.19 -11.53
C GLU A 83 7.33 -15.63 -11.49
N LYS A 84 6.69 -16.03 -10.39
CA LYS A 84 6.05 -17.35 -10.27
C LYS A 84 4.96 -17.59 -11.32
N PHE A 85 4.20 -16.56 -11.66
CA PHE A 85 3.16 -16.68 -12.68
C PHE A 85 3.78 -16.93 -14.07
N VAL A 86 4.83 -16.19 -14.42
CA VAL A 86 5.57 -16.36 -15.68
C VAL A 86 6.19 -17.75 -15.76
N ASP A 87 6.80 -18.24 -14.67
CA ASP A 87 7.36 -19.59 -14.61
C ASP A 87 6.31 -20.67 -14.88
N ILE A 88 5.15 -20.57 -14.22
CA ILE A 88 4.04 -21.52 -14.41
C ILE A 88 3.52 -21.47 -15.83
N GLN A 89 3.34 -20.28 -16.42
CA GLN A 89 2.87 -20.16 -17.82
C GLN A 89 3.88 -20.73 -18.81
N THR A 90 5.17 -20.50 -18.58
CA THR A 90 6.25 -21.05 -19.43
C THR A 90 6.27 -22.57 -19.35
N TYR A 91 6.18 -23.13 -18.15
CA TYR A 91 6.09 -24.57 -17.94
C TYR A 91 4.85 -25.17 -18.62
N ASN A 92 3.67 -24.58 -18.42
CA ASN A 92 2.42 -25.06 -19.01
C ASN A 92 2.46 -25.01 -20.54
N THR A 93 3.01 -23.95 -21.12
CA THR A 93 3.18 -23.82 -22.58
C THR A 93 4.04 -24.94 -23.12
N LYS A 94 5.17 -25.22 -22.47
CA LYS A 94 6.07 -26.31 -22.85
C LYS A 94 5.38 -27.68 -22.78
N ILE A 95 4.64 -27.95 -21.71
CA ILE A 95 3.90 -29.22 -21.57
C ILE A 95 2.82 -29.34 -22.67
N LEU A 96 2.14 -28.26 -23.02
CA LEU A 96 1.16 -28.27 -24.11
C LEU A 96 1.81 -28.51 -25.47
N GLU A 97 2.97 -27.91 -25.74
CA GLU A 97 3.75 -28.17 -26.95
C GLU A 97 4.18 -29.64 -27.05
N GLU A 98 4.68 -30.22 -25.96
CA GLU A 98 5.06 -31.64 -25.88
C GLU A 98 3.84 -32.55 -26.09
N TYR A 99 2.69 -32.18 -25.53
CA TYR A 99 1.43 -32.92 -25.72
C TYR A 99 0.95 -32.88 -27.17
N ILE A 100 0.97 -31.70 -27.81
CA ILE A 100 0.63 -31.54 -29.23
C ILE A 100 1.59 -32.35 -30.11
N ALA A 101 2.88 -32.29 -29.85
CA ALA A 101 3.88 -33.05 -30.60
C ALA A 101 3.65 -34.56 -30.51
N THR A 102 3.40 -35.06 -29.29
CA THR A 102 3.11 -36.49 -29.05
C THR A 102 1.82 -36.92 -29.75
N ASN A 103 0.76 -36.11 -29.68
CA ASN A 103 -0.49 -36.42 -30.36
C ASN A 103 -0.35 -36.44 -31.89
N ASN A 104 0.41 -35.50 -32.45
CA ASN A 104 0.67 -35.47 -33.89
C ASN A 104 1.46 -36.71 -34.34
N GLN A 105 2.41 -37.18 -33.53
CA GLN A 105 3.14 -38.44 -33.80
C GLN A 105 2.21 -39.65 -33.74
N LEU A 106 1.32 -39.73 -32.74
CA LEU A 106 0.34 -40.80 -32.63
C LEU A 106 -0.65 -40.80 -33.80
N ILE A 107 -1.12 -39.63 -34.22
CA ILE A 107 -2.01 -39.49 -35.39
C ILE A 107 -1.30 -39.95 -36.66
N ALA A 108 -0.03 -39.58 -36.86
CA ALA A 108 0.75 -40.03 -38.01
C ALA A 108 0.86 -41.57 -38.06
N LEU A 109 1.12 -42.21 -36.92
CA LEU A 109 1.19 -43.68 -36.79
C LEU A 109 -0.15 -44.40 -37.01
N LEU A 110 -1.28 -43.71 -36.85
CA LEU A 110 -2.62 -44.28 -37.06
C LEU A 110 -3.14 -44.07 -38.49
N ILE A 111 -2.52 -43.16 -39.24
CA ILE A 111 -2.90 -42.83 -40.63
C ILE A 111 -1.99 -43.57 -41.63
N GLU A 112 -0.76 -43.91 -41.27
CA GLU A 112 0.08 -44.92 -41.97
C GLU A 112 -0.36 -46.35 -41.65
#